data_AF-A0A7S2NPP4-F1
#
_entry.id   AF-A0A7S2NPP4-F1
#
_cell.length_a   1.000
_cell.length_b   1.000
_cell.length_c   1.000
_cell.angle_alpha   90.00
_cell.angle_beta   90.00
_cell.angle_gamma   90.00
#
_symmetry.space_group_name_H-M   'P 1'
#
loop_
_entity.id
_entity.type
_entity.pdbx_description
1 polymer ?
#
loop_
_entity_poly.entity_id
_entity_poly.type
_entity_poly.pdbx_seq_one_letter_code
_entity_poly.pdbx_strand_id
1 'polypeptide(L)'
;SADGLGASRLQLRHGQGGAVTLLPPEDDKELGLDSAAQSRDRSRPPKPKTFAFDSVFGPESSQQDIWDQAQIGALVGKVVEGFHATVFAYGQTGSGKTHTMEGNACNAVAGVSPALLADGSKRSRQRARPTLSVGPDPGVVPRAVRELFERIGQARAEAVLDGGAE
;
A
#
# COMPACT_ATOMS: atom_id res chain seq x y z
N SER A 1 8.08 -10.59 27.31
CA SER A 1 7.79 -9.43 28.16
C SER A 1 7.58 -8.19 27.32
N ALA A 2 6.32 -7.95 26.90
CA ALA A 2 5.69 -6.65 26.63
C ALA A 2 4.27 -6.89 26.05
N ASP A 3 3.49 -7.81 26.62
CA ASP A 3 2.06 -7.93 26.33
C ASP A 3 1.33 -7.02 27.32
N GLY A 4 1.28 -5.73 27.00
CA GLY A 4 0.61 -4.71 27.79
C GLY A 4 -0.85 -4.55 27.39
N LEU A 5 -1.74 -4.81 28.36
CA LEU A 5 -2.87 -3.95 28.75
C LEU A 5 -3.92 -3.59 27.68
N GLY A 6 -5.11 -4.20 27.79
CA GLY A 6 -6.41 -3.54 27.54
C GLY A 6 -6.67 -2.92 26.17
N ALA A 7 -5.94 -3.30 25.12
CA ALA A 7 -6.10 -2.73 23.78
C ALA A 7 -7.13 -3.51 22.95
N SER A 8 -7.98 -2.79 22.20
CA SER A 8 -8.89 -3.40 21.22
C SER A 8 -8.10 -4.21 20.19
N ARG A 9 -8.49 -5.47 19.97
CA ARG A 9 -7.81 -6.36 19.02
C ARG A 9 -8.47 -6.31 17.65
N LEU A 10 -7.67 -6.22 16.60
CA LEU A 10 -8.13 -6.32 15.21
C LEU A 10 -8.15 -7.79 14.77
N GLN A 11 -9.29 -8.25 14.27
CA GLN A 11 -9.41 -9.50 13.52
C GLN A 11 -9.63 -9.18 12.04
N LEU A 12 -8.81 -9.78 11.19
CA LEU A 12 -8.83 -9.56 9.75
C LEU A 12 -9.35 -10.82 9.04
N ARG A 13 -10.35 -10.65 8.19
CA ARG A 13 -10.71 -11.62 7.17
C ARG A 13 -10.10 -11.14 5.86
N HIS A 14 -8.96 -11.72 5.52
CA HIS A 14 -8.14 -11.32 4.37
C HIS A 14 -8.75 -11.72 3.03
N GLY A 15 -8.30 -11.06 1.95
CA GLY A 15 -8.69 -11.35 0.57
C GLY A 15 -9.81 -10.46 0.02
N GLN A 16 -10.29 -10.81 -1.17
CA GLN A 16 -11.37 -10.11 -1.87
C GLN A 16 -12.71 -10.29 -1.12
N GLY A 17 -13.45 -9.22 -0.88
CA GLY A 17 -14.61 -9.21 0.02
C GLY A 17 -14.24 -9.34 1.50
N GLY A 18 -13.05 -8.83 1.86
CA GLY A 18 -12.50 -8.90 3.20
C GLY A 18 -13.27 -8.05 4.22
N ALA A 19 -13.09 -8.37 5.50
CA ALA A 19 -13.71 -7.63 6.60
C ALA A 19 -12.73 -7.43 7.76
N VAL A 20 -12.82 -6.27 8.40
CA VAL A 20 -12.04 -5.91 9.58
C VAL A 20 -12.98 -5.84 10.77
N THR A 21 -12.74 -6.67 11.79
CA THR A 21 -13.51 -6.68 13.02
C THR A 21 -12.67 -6.12 14.17
N LEU A 22 -13.12 -5.01 14.75
CA LEU A 22 -12.61 -4.48 16.01
C LEU A 22 -13.27 -5.22 17.16
N LEU A 23 -12.50 -6.05 17.85
CA LEU A 23 -12.94 -6.66 19.09
C LEU A 23 -12.78 -5.67 20.24
N PRO A 24 -13.77 -5.61 21.15
CA PRO A 24 -13.62 -4.85 22.39
C PRO A 24 -12.39 -5.35 23.18
N PRO A 25 -11.77 -4.48 24.00
CA PRO A 25 -10.77 -4.93 24.96
C PRO A 25 -11.39 -5.95 25.92
N GLU A 26 -10.64 -6.98 26.27
CA GLU A 26 -11.02 -7.94 27.29
C GLU A 26 -10.88 -7.24 28.65
N ASP A 27 -11.93 -6.56 29.12
CA ASP A 27 -11.92 -5.98 30.46
C ASP A 27 -11.79 -7.11 31.49
N ASP A 28 -10.74 -7.01 32.31
CA ASP A 28 -10.48 -7.86 33.46
C ASP A 28 -11.73 -7.94 34.34
N LYS A 29 -12.02 -9.16 34.81
CA LYS A 29 -13.19 -9.49 35.63
C LYS A 29 -13.44 -8.45 36.72
N GLU A 30 -14.59 -7.79 36.62
CA GLU A 30 -15.45 -7.28 37.69
C GLU A 30 -14.85 -7.42 39.11
N LEU A 31 -14.09 -6.42 39.54
CA LEU A 31 -13.90 -6.12 40.96
C LEU A 31 -14.79 -4.92 41.27
N GLY A 32 -15.92 -5.22 41.92
CA GLY A 32 -16.97 -4.27 42.24
C GLY A 32 -16.57 -3.20 43.27
N LEU A 33 -17.56 -2.34 43.55
CA LEU A 33 -17.58 -1.28 44.59
C LEU A 33 -16.75 -0.04 44.13
N ASP A 34 -17.27 1.17 43.82
CA ASP A 34 -18.32 1.99 44.44
C ASP A 34 -18.84 3.13 43.52
N SER A 35 -20.10 3.49 43.77
CA SER A 35 -20.84 4.77 43.64
C SER A 35 -20.38 5.96 42.75
N ALA A 36 -21.39 6.48 42.04
CA ALA A 36 -21.65 7.89 41.74
C ALA A 36 -20.65 8.70 40.88
N ALA A 37 -20.74 8.55 39.56
CA ALA A 37 -20.70 9.67 38.61
C ALA A 37 -20.95 9.21 37.16
N GLN A 38 -21.83 9.95 36.47
CA GLN A 38 -21.98 10.05 35.02
C GLN A 38 -22.84 8.98 34.30
N SER A 39 -24.01 9.48 33.88
CA SER A 39 -24.92 9.01 32.84
C SER A 39 -24.24 8.73 31.49
N ARG A 40 -23.43 7.68 31.43
CA ARG A 40 -23.16 6.92 30.21
C ARG A 40 -23.64 5.51 30.48
N ASP A 41 -24.39 4.93 29.55
CA ASP A 41 -24.84 3.54 29.58
C ASP A 41 -23.61 2.61 29.63
N ARG A 42 -23.09 2.37 30.85
CA ARG A 42 -22.01 1.42 31.14
C ARG A 42 -22.53 0.00 31.29
N SER A 43 -23.82 -0.25 31.04
CA SER A 43 -24.45 -1.55 31.26
C SER A 43 -24.30 -2.52 30.09
N ARG A 44 -23.86 -2.03 28.92
CA ARG A 44 -23.73 -2.85 27.72
C ARG A 44 -22.26 -3.10 27.39
N PRO A 45 -21.80 -4.37 27.33
CA PRO A 45 -20.44 -4.66 26.91
C PRO A 45 -20.20 -4.07 25.52
N PRO A 46 -19.02 -3.46 25.27
CA PRO A 46 -18.69 -2.89 23.99
C PRO A 46 -18.82 -3.96 22.90
N LYS A 47 -19.64 -3.69 21.89
CA LYS A 47 -19.91 -4.65 20.82
C LYS A 47 -18.79 -4.63 19.78
N PRO A 48 -18.47 -5.78 19.17
CA PRO A 48 -17.54 -5.82 18.05
C PRO A 48 -18.07 -4.99 16.89
N LYS A 49 -17.18 -4.22 16.24
CA LYS A 49 -17.51 -3.41 15.06
C LYS A 49 -16.85 -4.04 13.84
N THR A 50 -17.65 -4.33 12.80
CA THR A 50 -17.16 -4.94 11.55
C THR A 50 -17.26 -3.94 10.40
N PHE A 51 -16.20 -3.83 9.62
CA PHE A 51 -16.10 -3.00 8.42
C PHE A 51 -15.81 -3.89 7.21
N ALA A 52 -16.60 -3.76 6.14
CA ALA A 52 -16.39 -4.50 4.90
C ALA A 52 -15.67 -3.62 3.87
N PHE A 53 -14.74 -4.22 3.13
CA PHE A 53 -13.97 -3.58 2.08
C PHE A 53 -13.85 -4.50 0.87
N ASP A 54 -13.51 -3.94 -0.30
CA ASP A 54 -13.28 -4.74 -1.51
C ASP A 54 -12.13 -5.74 -1.33
N SER A 55 -11.06 -5.31 -0.66
CA SER A 55 -9.91 -6.15 -0.33
C SER A 55 -9.33 -5.74 1.03
N VAL A 56 -8.96 -6.73 1.85
CA VAL A 56 -8.29 -6.50 3.15
C VAL A 56 -6.95 -7.23 3.18
N PHE A 57 -5.89 -6.46 3.40
CA PHE A 57 -4.51 -6.94 3.42
C PHE A 57 -4.00 -7.11 4.85
N GLY A 58 -3.24 -8.17 5.09
CA GLY A 58 -2.60 -8.44 6.36
C GLY A 58 -1.17 -7.89 6.42
N PRO A 59 -0.53 -7.95 7.60
CA PRO A 59 0.88 -7.55 7.74
C PRO A 59 1.82 -8.42 6.89
N GLU A 60 1.43 -9.65 6.59
CA GLU A 60 2.21 -10.58 5.74
C GLU A 60 1.95 -10.41 4.24
N SER A 61 1.08 -9.49 3.84
CA SER A 61 0.78 -9.25 2.42
C SER A 61 1.94 -8.55 1.73
N SER A 62 2.38 -9.10 0.59
CA SER A 62 3.44 -8.53 -0.24
C SER A 62 2.94 -7.38 -1.11
N GLN A 63 3.85 -6.60 -1.71
CA GLN A 63 3.44 -5.55 -2.64
C GLN A 63 2.85 -6.14 -3.93
N GLN A 64 3.24 -7.37 -4.28
CA GLN A 64 2.63 -8.13 -5.36
C GLN A 64 1.17 -8.48 -5.03
N ASP A 65 0.88 -8.93 -3.81
CA ASP A 65 -0.49 -9.23 -3.39
C ASP A 65 -1.39 -8.00 -3.47
N ILE A 66 -0.87 -6.83 -3.05
CA ILE A 66 -1.58 -5.55 -3.16
C ILE A 66 -1.85 -5.23 -4.63
N TRP A 67 -0.85 -5.37 -5.48
CA TRP A 67 -0.99 -5.11 -6.92
C TRP A 67 -2.08 -5.96 -7.57
N ASP A 68 -2.07 -7.28 -7.28
CA ASP A 68 -2.99 -8.24 -7.88
C ASP A 68 -4.40 -8.12 -7.28
N GLN A 69 -4.55 -8.13 -5.96
CA GLN A 69 -5.88 -8.15 -5.33
C GLN A 69 -6.58 -6.78 -5.37
N ALA A 70 -5.83 -5.67 -5.46
CA ALA A 70 -6.43 -4.35 -5.70
C ALA A 70 -6.65 -4.07 -7.20
N GLN A 71 -6.33 -5.02 -8.09
CA GLN A 71 -6.57 -4.94 -9.53
C GLN A 71 -5.96 -3.70 -10.20
N ILE A 72 -4.80 -3.26 -9.71
CA ILE A 72 -4.16 -2.03 -10.21
C ILE A 72 -3.70 -2.21 -11.66
N GLY A 73 -3.25 -3.41 -12.03
CA GLY A 73 -2.94 -3.74 -13.43
C GLY A 73 -4.13 -3.57 -14.38
N ALA A 74 -5.36 -3.84 -13.93
CA ALA A 74 -6.55 -3.60 -14.73
C ALA A 74 -6.78 -2.10 -14.96
N LEU A 75 -6.52 -1.27 -13.95
CA LEU A 75 -6.56 0.20 -14.08
C LEU A 75 -5.54 0.70 -15.10
N VAL A 76 -4.32 0.15 -15.12
CA VAL A 76 -3.33 0.50 -16.15
C VAL A 76 -3.83 0.17 -17.56
N GLY A 77 -4.53 -0.96 -17.73
CA GLY A 77 -5.18 -1.30 -19.00
C GLY A 77 -6.20 -0.26 -19.42
N LYS A 78 -7.05 0.18 -18.48
CA LYS A 78 -8.02 1.24 -18.73
C LYS A 78 -7.36 2.56 -19.11
N VAL A 79 -6.20 2.89 -18.55
CA VAL A 79 -5.44 4.07 -18.94
C VAL A 79 -4.93 3.96 -20.39
N VAL A 80 -4.49 2.78 -20.83
CA VAL A 80 -4.08 2.55 -22.23
C VAL A 80 -5.28 2.64 -23.19
N GLU A 81 -6.46 2.24 -22.75
CA GLU A 81 -7.74 2.43 -23.48
C GLU A 81 -8.21 3.90 -23.52
N GLY A 82 -7.55 4.81 -22.80
CA GLY A 82 -7.88 6.24 -22.78
C GLY A 82 -8.76 6.71 -21.61
N PHE A 83 -9.00 5.86 -20.60
CA PHE A 83 -9.72 6.24 -19.38
C PHE A 83 -8.82 6.91 -18.34
N HIS A 84 -9.41 7.78 -17.52
CA HIS A 84 -8.74 8.31 -16.33
C HIS A 84 -8.82 7.34 -15.16
N ALA A 85 -7.67 7.03 -14.54
CA ALA A 85 -7.59 6.25 -13.31
C ALA A 85 -6.84 7.04 -12.24
N THR A 86 -7.23 6.90 -10.98
CA THR A 86 -6.58 7.59 -9.85
C THR A 86 -6.43 6.61 -8.69
N VAL A 87 -5.20 6.49 -8.17
CA VAL A 87 -4.86 5.67 -7.01
C VAL A 87 -4.16 6.55 -5.99
N PHE A 88 -4.66 6.57 -4.76
CA PHE A 88 -4.06 7.31 -3.66
C PHE A 88 -4.10 6.47 -2.38
N ALA A 89 -3.08 6.63 -1.54
CA ALA A 89 -3.02 6.00 -0.23
C ALA A 89 -3.36 7.01 0.86
N TYR A 90 -4.19 6.63 1.83
CA TYR A 90 -4.59 7.47 2.95
C TYR A 90 -4.38 6.75 4.29
N GLY A 91 -4.20 7.51 5.37
CA GLY A 91 -3.92 6.98 6.71
C GLY A 91 -2.99 7.86 7.52
N GLN A 92 -2.82 7.55 8.81
CA GLN A 92 -1.93 8.28 9.71
C GLN A 92 -0.44 8.16 9.33
N THR A 93 0.41 9.05 9.82
CA THR A 93 1.87 8.92 9.67
C THR A 93 2.36 7.59 10.25
N GLY A 94 3.27 6.92 9.54
CA GLY A 94 3.76 5.58 9.91
C GLY A 94 2.86 4.42 9.49
N SER A 95 1.69 4.64 8.89
CA SER A 95 0.77 3.58 8.46
C SER A 95 1.15 2.85 7.14
N GLY A 96 2.33 3.11 6.58
CA GLY A 96 2.79 2.44 5.36
C GLY A 96 2.37 3.06 4.02
N LYS A 97 1.78 4.26 3.95
CA LYS A 97 1.39 4.91 2.67
C LYS A 97 2.53 4.96 1.62
N THR A 98 3.69 5.46 2.02
CA THR A 98 4.88 5.55 1.15
C THR A 98 5.40 4.16 0.79
N HIS A 99 5.36 3.22 1.74
CA HIS A 99 5.72 1.83 1.48
C HIS A 99 4.83 1.23 0.39
N THR A 100 3.51 1.37 0.46
CA THR A 100 2.60 0.87 -0.58
C THR A 100 2.84 1.54 -1.94
N MET A 101 3.00 2.87 -1.98
CA MET A 101 3.11 3.60 -3.24
C MET A 101 4.48 3.46 -3.91
N GLU A 102 5.57 3.58 -3.16
CA GLU A 102 6.94 3.60 -3.72
C GLU A 102 7.68 2.28 -3.50
N GLY A 103 7.33 1.51 -2.46
CA GLY A 103 8.06 0.33 -2.02
C GLY A 103 9.34 0.71 -1.28
N ASN A 104 10.28 -0.22 -1.17
CA ASN A 104 11.57 -0.02 -0.49
C ASN A 104 12.56 0.85 -1.29
N ALA A 105 12.07 1.74 -2.16
CA ALA A 105 12.89 2.50 -3.11
C ALA A 105 13.86 3.50 -2.44
N CYS A 106 13.64 3.89 -1.17
CA CYS A 106 14.45 4.94 -0.55
C CYS A 106 15.81 4.49 0.02
N ASN A 107 16.14 3.20 0.04
CA ASN A 107 17.43 2.73 0.58
C ASN A 107 18.48 2.35 -0.48
N ALA A 108 18.15 2.43 -1.76
CA ALA A 108 19.10 2.16 -2.83
C ALA A 108 19.08 3.30 -3.86
N VAL A 109 19.64 4.44 -3.47
CA VAL A 109 20.52 5.12 -4.44
C VAL A 109 21.75 4.23 -4.63
N ALA A 110 21.61 3.18 -5.43
CA ALA A 110 22.74 2.36 -5.86
C ALA A 110 23.65 3.25 -6.72
N GLY A 111 24.52 4.02 -6.05
CA GLY A 111 25.41 5.00 -6.67
C GLY A 111 25.75 6.22 -5.80
N VAL A 112 24.99 6.52 -4.73
CA VAL A 112 25.35 7.63 -3.82
C VAL A 112 25.47 7.10 -2.40
N SER A 113 26.66 6.64 -2.05
CA SER A 113 27.04 6.45 -0.66
C SER A 113 26.78 7.76 0.11
N PRO A 114 26.25 7.74 1.34
CA PRO A 114 25.98 8.96 2.11
C PRO A 114 27.23 9.84 2.37
N ALA A 115 28.43 9.32 2.10
CA ALA A 115 29.69 10.06 2.12
C ALA A 115 29.88 11.06 0.95
N LEU A 116 29.13 10.95 -0.15
CA LEU A 116 29.33 11.73 -1.38
C LEU A 116 28.49 13.03 -1.46
N LEU A 117 27.61 13.27 -0.47
CA LEU A 117 26.90 14.55 -0.36
C LEU A 117 27.78 15.68 0.21
N ALA A 118 29.02 15.38 0.61
CA ALA A 118 29.92 16.33 1.24
C ALA A 118 30.87 17.07 0.26
N ASP A 119 30.99 16.66 -1.00
CA ASP A 119 31.96 17.27 -1.92
C ASP A 119 31.31 17.80 -3.21
N GLY A 120 31.21 19.13 -3.29
CA GLY A 120 30.69 19.86 -4.42
C GLY A 120 31.66 19.85 -5.60
N SER A 121 31.70 18.75 -6.35
CA SER A 121 32.57 18.65 -7.53
C SER A 121 31.78 18.62 -8.84
N LYS A 122 32.03 19.64 -9.66
CA LYS A 122 31.42 19.89 -10.97
C LYS A 122 31.79 18.77 -11.95
N ARG A 123 30.83 17.96 -12.42
CA ARG A 123 31.05 17.07 -13.58
C ARG A 123 29.88 17.07 -14.56
N SER A 124 30.20 17.56 -15.77
CA SER A 124 29.82 17.04 -17.09
C SER A 124 28.37 16.55 -17.28
N ARG A 125 27.64 17.27 -18.16
CA ARG A 125 26.29 16.95 -18.67
C ARG A 125 26.27 15.72 -19.60
N GLN A 126 26.76 14.57 -19.15
CA GLN A 126 26.36 13.31 -19.75
C GLN A 126 25.10 12.88 -19.01
N ARG A 127 23.95 12.96 -19.70
CA ARG A 127 22.62 12.64 -19.18
C ARG A 127 22.58 11.13 -18.89
N ALA A 128 23.18 10.73 -17.77
CA ALA A 128 23.09 9.38 -17.25
C ALA A 128 21.61 9.07 -17.12
N ARG A 129 21.16 8.06 -17.85
CA ARG A 129 19.81 7.51 -17.73
C ARG A 129 19.65 7.19 -16.23
N PRO A 130 18.65 7.73 -15.52
CA PRO A 130 18.44 7.36 -14.13
C PRO A 130 18.08 5.88 -14.13
N THR A 131 19.06 5.03 -13.86
CA THR A 131 18.83 3.62 -13.58
C THR A 131 18.22 3.61 -12.18
N LEU A 132 16.90 3.76 -12.11
CA LEU A 132 16.16 3.43 -10.90
C LEU A 132 16.50 1.97 -10.60
N SER A 133 17.42 1.74 -9.65
CA SER A 133 17.60 0.40 -9.09
C SER A 133 16.35 0.12 -8.27
N VAL A 134 15.32 -0.34 -8.97
CA VAL A 134 14.07 -0.76 -8.37
C VAL A 134 14.42 -1.95 -7.47
N GLY A 135 14.14 -1.82 -6.18
CA GLY A 135 14.35 -2.90 -5.22
C GLY A 135 13.60 -4.17 -5.62
N PRO A 136 13.86 -5.30 -4.94
CA PRO A 136 13.27 -6.59 -5.29
C PRO A 136 11.73 -6.58 -5.24
N ASP A 137 11.13 -5.69 -4.45
CA ASP A 137 9.68 -5.53 -4.33
C ASP A 137 9.25 -4.06 -4.53
N PRO A 138 9.04 -3.60 -5.78
CA PRO A 138 8.59 -2.24 -6.04
C PRO A 138 7.19 -1.95 -5.49
N GLY A 139 6.91 -0.70 -5.16
CA GLY A 139 5.54 -0.25 -4.89
C GLY A 139 4.67 -0.07 -6.13
N VAL A 140 3.45 0.39 -5.88
CA VAL A 140 2.43 0.61 -6.91
C VAL A 140 2.91 1.52 -8.03
N VAL A 141 3.58 2.63 -7.70
CA VAL A 141 4.02 3.63 -8.68
C VAL A 141 5.07 3.07 -9.65
N PRO A 142 6.23 2.55 -9.19
CA PRO A 142 7.22 2.00 -10.11
C PRO A 142 6.68 0.79 -10.90
N ARG A 143 5.80 -0.03 -10.32
CA ARG A 143 5.12 -1.13 -11.04
C ARG A 143 4.22 -0.61 -12.15
N ALA A 144 3.36 0.37 -11.85
CA ALA A 144 2.42 0.93 -12.82
C ALA A 144 3.12 1.60 -13.99
N VAL A 145 4.21 2.33 -13.75
CA VAL A 145 5.01 2.93 -14.82
C VAL A 145 5.59 1.86 -15.74
N ARG A 146 6.17 0.78 -15.19
CA ARG A 146 6.73 -0.32 -15.98
C ARG A 146 5.66 -0.98 -16.86
N GLU A 147 4.55 -1.37 -16.24
CA GLU A 147 3.43 -2.03 -16.91
C GLU A 147 2.84 -1.15 -18.02
N LEU A 148 2.70 0.16 -17.77
CA LEU A 148 2.18 1.10 -18.74
C LEU A 148 3.03 1.13 -20.02
N PHE A 149 4.35 1.22 -19.88
CA PHE A 149 5.26 1.20 -21.03
C PHE A 149 5.25 -0.14 -21.76
N GLU A 150 5.16 -1.26 -21.03
CA GLU A 150 5.07 -2.59 -21.62
C GLU A 150 3.79 -2.73 -22.46
N ARG A 151 2.63 -2.31 -21.95
CA ARG A 151 1.35 -2.35 -22.67
C ARG A 151 1.30 -1.43 -23.88
N ILE A 152 1.85 -0.22 -23.77
CA ILE A 152 1.97 0.69 -24.93
C ILE A 152 2.88 0.06 -26.00
N GLY A 153 3.95 -0.60 -25.60
CA GLY A 153 4.83 -1.32 -26.52
C GLY A 153 4.11 -2.45 -27.27
N GLN A 154 3.31 -3.24 -26.55
CA GLN A 154 2.50 -4.33 -27.12
C GLN A 154 1.43 -3.81 -28.07
N ALA A 155 0.63 -2.82 -27.66
CA ALA A 155 -0.42 -2.22 -28.48
C ALA A 155 0.12 -1.64 -29.80
N ARG A 156 1.34 -1.06 -29.76
CA ARG A 156 2.03 -0.58 -30.97
C ARG A 156 2.52 -1.72 -31.86
N ALA A 157 3.04 -2.79 -31.27
CA ALA A 157 3.49 -3.96 -32.03
C ALA A 157 2.31 -4.63 -32.77
N GLU A 158 1.14 -4.72 -32.12
CA GLU A 158 -0.08 -5.24 -32.73
C GLU A 158 -0.58 -4.35 -33.87
N ALA A 159 -0.60 -3.03 -33.68
CA ALA A 159 -1.02 -2.09 -34.73
C ALA A 159 -0.12 -2.14 -35.99
N VAL A 160 1.18 -2.46 -35.84
CA VAL A 160 2.11 -2.59 -36.98
C VAL A 160 1.82 -3.85 -37.81
N LEU A 161 1.28 -4.91 -37.20
CA LEU A 161 0.93 -6.14 -37.91
C LEU A 161 -0.36 -6.01 -38.72
N ASP A 162 -1.29 -5.16 -38.27
CA ASP A 162 -2.58 -4.93 -38.95
C ASP A 162 -2.49 -3.88 -40.08
N GLY A 163 -1.50 -2.96 -40.01
CA GLY A 163 -1.27 -1.93 -41.02
C GLY A 163 -0.52 -2.37 -42.29
N GLY A 164 -0.26 -3.66 -42.47
CA GLY A 164 0.46 -4.23 -43.63
C GLY A 164 -0.45 -4.76 -44.75
N ALA A 165 -1.77 -4.57 -44.65
CA ALA A 165 -2.76 -5.04 -45.62
C ALA A 165 -3.57 -3.87 -46.21
N GLU A 166 -2.88 -2.94 -46.90
CA GLU A 166 -3.48 -2.12 -47.98
C GLU A 166 -2.50 -1.99 -49.14
#